data_AF-A0A6H5KG70-F1
#
_entry.id   AF-A0A6H5KG70-F1
#
_cell.length_a   1.000
_cell.length_b   1.000
_cell.length_c   1.000
_cell.angle_alpha   90.00
_cell.angle_beta   90.00
_cell.angle_gamma   90.00
#
_symmetry.space_group_name_H-M   'P 1'
#
loop_
_entity.id
_entity.type
_entity.pdbx_description
1 polymer ?
#
loop_
_entity_poly.entity_id
_entity_poly.type
_entity_poly.pdbx_seq_one_letter_code
_entity_poly.pdbx_strand_id
1 'polypeptide(L)' 'MLPEGIFGGLTALEELYLYSNELTMLPEGIFGGLTALEEL' A
#
# COMPACT_ATOMS: atom_id res chain seq x y z
N MET A 1 6.77 -10.50 -3.70
CA MET A 1 5.69 -9.79 -4.44
C MET A 1 4.50 -9.66 -3.53
N LEU A 2 3.82 -8.51 -3.53
CA LEU A 2 2.64 -8.31 -2.68
C LEU A 2 1.39 -8.90 -3.36
N PRO A 3 0.50 -9.56 -2.61
CA PRO A 3 -0.81 -9.97 -3.11
C PRO A 3 -1.62 -8.77 -3.62
N GLU A 4 -2.35 -8.97 -4.71
CA GLU A 4 -3.27 -7.96 -5.22
C GLU A 4 -4.35 -7.64 -4.17
N GLY A 5 -4.65 -6.35 -3.99
CA GLY A 5 -5.68 -5.90 -3.06
C GLY A 5 -5.35 -6.11 -1.58
N ILE A 6 -4.07 -6.32 -1.19
CA ILE A 6 -3.68 -6.50 0.21
C ILE A 6 -4.05 -5.31 1.12
N PHE A 7 -4.14 -4.10 0.54
CA PHE A 7 -4.58 -2.88 1.22
C PHE A 7 -6.07 -2.58 0.97
N GLY A 8 -6.82 -3.52 0.43
CA GLY A 8 -8.24 -3.37 0.13
C GLY A 8 -9.04 -3.08 1.39
N GLY A 9 -9.87 -2.02 1.33
CA GLY A 9 -10.74 -1.62 2.45
C GLY A 9 -10.07 -0.79 3.54
N LEU A 10 -8.75 -0.54 3.46
CA LEU A 10 -8.04 0.36 4.38
C LEU A 10 -8.26 1.84 3.99
N THR A 11 -9.51 2.26 3.80
CA THR A 11 -9.85 3.59 3.28
C THR A 11 -9.49 4.74 4.23
N ALA A 12 -9.22 4.43 5.50
CA ALA A 12 -8.84 5.37 6.54
C ALA A 12 -7.36 5.25 6.97
N LEU A 13 -6.54 4.51 6.21
CA LEU A 13 -5.11 4.40 6.51
C LEU A 13 -4.39 5.69 6.09
N GLU A 14 -3.73 6.34 7.04
CA GLU A 14 -3.02 7.61 6.86
C GLU A 14 -1.52 7.42 6.60
N GLU A 15 -0.91 6.42 7.23
CA GLU A 15 0.52 6.13 7.12
C GLU A 15 0.76 4.66 6.73
N LEU A 16 1.60 4.42 5.72
CA LEU A 16 1.96 3.07 5.28
C LEU A 16 3.47 2.93 5.10
N TYR A 17 4.13 2.31 6.07
CA TYR A 17 5.58 2.11 6.02
C TYR A 17 5.97 0.84 5.26
N LEU A 18 6.76 0.98 4.20
CA LEU A 18 7.29 -0.14 3.40
C LEU A 18 8.82 -0.32 3.49
N TYR A 19 9.50 0.48 4.31
CA TYR A 19 10.95 0.41 4.47
C TYR A 19 11.42 -0.95 5.03
N SER A 20 12.69 -1.28 4.77
CA SER A 20 13.33 -2.51 5.25
C SER A 20 12.64 -3.83 4.85
N ASN A 21 12.04 -3.85 3.65
CA ASN A 21 11.52 -5.06 3.03
C ASN A 21 12.35 -5.49 1.81
N GLU A 22 12.15 -6.73 1.35
CA GLU A 22 12.76 -7.29 0.14
C GLU A 22 11.92 -7.03 -1.12
N LEU A 23 11.09 -5.99 -1.11
CA LEU A 23 10.22 -5.66 -2.23
C LEU A 23 11.03 -5.02 -3.36
N THR A 24 11.09 -5.71 -4.51
CA THR A 24 11.76 -5.22 -5.72
C THR A 24 10.81 -4.49 -6.67
N MET A 25 9.51 -4.72 -6.53
CA MET A 25 8.46 -4.06 -7.31
C MET A 25 7.15 -4.01 -6.54
N LEU A 26 6.36 -2.99 -6.82
CA LEU A 26 5.00 -2.83 -6.35
C LEU A 26 4.04 -2.98 -7.54
N PRO A 27 2.96 -3.78 -7.43
CA PRO A 27 1.92 -3.84 -8.44
C PRO A 27 1.31 -2.45 -8.71
N GLU A 28 0.97 -2.18 -9.98
CA GLU A 28 0.27 -0.96 -10.34
C GLU A 28 -1.06 -0.87 -9.59
N GLY A 29 -1.39 0.33 -9.09
CA GLY A 29 -2.65 0.55 -8.39
C GLY A 29 -2.77 -0.11 -7.01
N ILE A 30 -1.71 -0.69 -6.45
CA ILE A 30 -1.77 -1.36 -5.13
C ILE A 30 -2.26 -0.44 -4.00
N PHE A 31 -2.03 0.87 -4.13
CA PHE A 31 -2.49 1.90 -3.18
C PHE A 31 -3.84 2.54 -3.54
N GLY A 32 -4.50 2.11 -4.62
CA GLY A 32 -5.67 2.80 -5.17
C GLY A 32 -6.88 2.88 -4.23
N GLY A 33 -6.96 2.03 -3.20
CA GLY A 33 -8.00 2.06 -2.17
C GLY A 33 -7.65 2.89 -0.93
N LEU A 34 -6.42 3.39 -0.82
CA LEU A 34 -5.92 4.13 0.33
C LEU A 34 -6.24 5.63 0.19
N THR A 35 -7.53 5.97 0.25
CA THR A 35 -8.02 7.34 -0.03
C THR A 35 -7.58 8.38 0.99
N ALA A 36 -7.19 7.95 2.18
CA ALA A 36 -6.73 8.82 3.27
C ALA A 36 -5.20 8.80 3.46
N LEU A 37 -4.43 8.17 2.55
CA LEU A 37 -2.99 8.05 2.71
C LEU A 37 -2.30 9.40 2.56
N GLU A 38 -1.54 9.78 3.58
CA GLU A 38 -0.77 11.02 3.63
C GLU A 38 0.74 10.74 3.56
N GLU A 39 1.21 9.63 4.13
CA GLU A 39 2.63 9.26 4.22
C GLU A 39 2.89 7.79 3.81
N LEU A 40 3.97 7.54 3.06
CA LEU A 40 4.38 6.23 2.52
C LEU A 40 5.87 5.93 2.75
#